data_AF-A0A3M5RN92-F1
#
_entry.id   AF-A0A3M5RN92-F1
#
_cell.length_a   1.000
_cell.length_b   1.000
_cell.length_c   1.000
_cell.angle_alpha   90.00
_cell.angle_beta   90.00
_cell.angle_gamma   90.00
#
_symmetry.space_group_name_H-M   'P 1'
#
loop_
_entity.id
_entity.type
_entity.pdbx_description
1 polymer ?
#
loop_
_entity_poly.entity_id
_entity_poly.type
_entity_poly.pdbx_seq_one_letter_code
_entity_poly.pdbx_strand_id
1 'polypeptide(L)' 'AEGVETTGQLELLRSFGCNQVQGYLISRPLPMEQLLTYLRLEASQADASQSG' A
#
# COMPACT_ATOMS: atom_id res chain seq x y z
N ALA A 1 9.22 4.41 -4.45
CA ALA A 1 10.36 3.50 -4.24
C ALA A 1 9.89 2.07 -4.23
N GLU A 2 10.69 1.14 -4.78
CA GLU A 2 10.38 -0.28 -4.82
C GLU A 2 11.21 -1.05 -3.80
N GLY A 3 10.74 -2.23 -3.36
CA GLY A 3 11.44 -3.07 -2.39
C GLY A 3 11.27 -2.65 -0.92
N VAL A 4 10.15 -2.01 -0.56
CA VAL A 4 9.87 -1.64 0.85
C VAL A 4 9.36 -2.84 1.64
N GLU A 5 10.12 -3.27 2.65
CA GLU A 5 9.85 -4.49 3.43
C GLU A 5 9.61 -4.21 4.92
N THR A 6 10.03 -3.05 5.43
CA THR A 6 9.94 -2.70 6.86
C THR A 6 9.36 -1.30 7.08
N THR A 7 8.71 -1.08 8.22
CA THR A 7 8.16 0.23 8.60
C THR A 7 9.24 1.32 8.64
N GLY A 8 10.46 0.99 9.07
CA GLY A 8 11.57 1.96 9.09
C GLY A 8 11.99 2.44 7.69
N GLN A 9 11.95 1.56 6.68
CA GLN A 9 12.19 1.96 5.28
C GLN A 9 11.07 2.88 4.77
N LEU A 10 9.82 2.59 5.11
CA LEU A 10 8.67 3.43 4.75
C LEU A 10 8.78 4.83 5.36
N GLU A 11 9.14 4.92 6.65
CA GLU A 11 9.33 6.19 7.35
C GLU A 11 10.46 7.03 6.75
N LEU A 12 11.59 6.41 6.42
CA LEU A 12 12.69 7.07 5.74
C LEU A 12 12.29 7.60 4.36
N LEU A 13 11.53 6.81 3.59
CA LEU A 13 11.04 7.23 2.28
C LEU A 13 10.06 8.40 2.38
N ARG A 14 9.19 8.40 3.39
CA ARG A 14 8.28 9.52 3.69
C ARG A 14 9.05 10.79 4.04
N SER A 15 10.12 10.70 4.83
CA SER A 15 10.93 11.87 5.19
C SER A 15 11.67 12.48 4.00
N PHE A 16 11.96 11.69 2.97
CA PHE A 16 12.46 12.16 1.66
C PHE A 16 11.36 12.65 0.70
N GLY A 17 10.10 12.70 1.13
CA GLY A 17 8.98 13.15 0.30
C GLY A 17 8.54 12.13 -0.76
N CYS A 18 8.90 10.85 -0.60
CA CYS A 18 8.43 9.80 -1.49
C CYS A 18 6.94 9.52 -1.24
N ASN A 19 6.12 9.73 -2.27
CA ASN A 19 4.65 9.60 -2.18
C ASN A 19 4.10 8.27 -2.70
N GLN A 20 4.94 7.45 -3.33
CA GLN A 20 4.55 6.17 -3.91
C GLN A 20 5.58 5.10 -3.53
N VAL A 21 5.09 3.96 -3.05
CA VAL A 21 5.93 2.84 -2.63
C VAL A 21 5.36 1.52 -3.11
N GLN A 22 6.25 0.55 -3.35
CA GLN A 22 5.91 -0.84 -3.61
C GLN A 22 6.86 -1.73 -2.78
N GLY A 23 6.33 -2.80 -2.22
CA GLY A 23 7.14 -3.82 -1.57
C GLY A 23 6.32 -4.72 -0.67
N TYR A 24 6.97 -5.72 -0.07
CA TYR A 24 6.31 -6.76 0.72
C TYR A 24 5.72 -6.24 2.03
N LEU A 25 6.12 -5.05 2.48
CA LEU A 25 5.42 -4.35 3.56
C LEU A 25 3.96 -4.03 3.20
N ILE A 26 3.69 -3.76 1.91
CA ILE A 26 2.34 -3.46 1.41
C ILE A 26 1.61 -4.75 1.04
N SER A 27 2.20 -5.54 0.15
CA SER A 27 1.66 -6.83 -0.27
C SER A 27 2.73 -7.65 -1.01
N ARG A 28 2.62 -8.98 -0.95
CA ARG A 28 3.37 -9.87 -1.85
C ARG A 28 2.76 -9.84 -3.25
N PRO A 29 3.47 -10.27 -4.31
CA PRO A 29 2.88 -10.40 -5.64
C PRO A 29 1.68 -11.34 -5.59
N LEU A 30 0.55 -10.87 -6.12
CA LEU A 30 -0.71 -11.60 -6.09
C LEU A 30 -1.06 -12.13 -7.49
N PRO A 31 -1.65 -13.33 -7.59
CA PRO A 31 -2.37 -13.75 -8.79
C PRO A 31 -3.51 -12.77 -9.12
N MET A 32 -3.92 -12.71 -10.39
CA MET A 32 -4.94 -11.77 -10.88
C MET A 32 -6.23 -11.79 -10.05
N GLU A 33 -6.75 -12.97 -9.74
CA GLU A 33 -8.01 -13.12 -8.98
C GLU A 33 -7.91 -12.53 -7.56
N GLN A 34 -6.74 -12.69 -6.92
CA GLN A 34 -6.47 -12.13 -5.59
C GLN A 34 -6.25 -10.63 -5.66
N LEU A 35 -5.59 -10.13 -6.71
CA LEU A 35 -5.41 -8.70 -6.94
C LEU A 35 -6.76 -7.99 -7.08
N LEU A 36 -7.72 -8.55 -7.83
CA LEU A 36 -9.06 -7.96 -7.96
C LEU A 36 -9.78 -7.85 -6.62
N THR A 37 -9.64 -8.85 -5.76
CA THR A 37 -10.20 -8.82 -4.40
C THR A 37 -9.49 -7.76 -3.55
N TYR A 38 -8.16 -7.70 -3.60
CA TYR A 38 -7.35 -6.72 -2.88
C TYR A 38 -7.73 -5.28 -3.25
N LEU A 39 -7.86 -4.98 -4.54
CA LEU A 39 -8.23 -3.63 -5.02
C LEU A 39 -9.66 -3.21 -4.62
N ARG A 40 -10.59 -4.17 -4.50
CA ARG A 40 -11.96 -3.90 -4.04
C ARG A 40 -12.02 -3.60 -2.54
N LEU A 41 -11.20 -4.27 -1.73
CA LEU A 41 -11.11 -4.01 -0.29
C LEU A 41 -10.60 -2.60 -0.01
N GLU A 42 -9.59 -2.13 -0.73
CA GLU A 42 -9.05 -0.77 -0.59
C GLU A 42 -10.08 0.31 -0.96
N ALA A 43 -10.85 0.11 -2.04
CA ALA A 43 -11.90 1.05 -2.43
C ALA A 43 -13.00 1.20 -1.37
N SER A 44 -13.28 0.12 -0.62
CA SER A 44 -14.29 0.10 0.44
C SER A 44 -13.82 0.81 1.72
N GLN A 45 -12.51 0.78 2.01
CA GLN A 45 -11.91 1.43 3.18
C GLN A 45 -11.68 2.93 2.96
N ALA A 46 -11.45 3.37 1.72
CA ALA A 46 -11.31 4.78 1.37
C ALA A 46 -12.63 5.57 1.54
N ASP A 47 -13.78 4.93 1.36
CA ASP A 47 -15.11 5.55 1.53
C ASP A 47 -15.50 5.68 3.02
N ALA A 48 -15.11 4.70 3.85
CA ALA A 48 -15.38 4.70 5.29
C ALA A 48 -14.58 5.79 6.07
N SER A 49 -13.53 6.34 5.47
CA SER A 49 -12.66 7.35 6.11
C SER A 49 -12.95 8.80 5.68
N GLN A 50 -13.96 9.04 4.83
CA GLN A 50 -14.43 10.39 4.43
C GLN A 50 -15.73 10.82 5.11
N SER A 51 -16.25 10.04 6.07
CA SER A 51 -17.32 10.47 6.97
C SER A 51 -16.73 10.99 8.29
N GLY A 52 -16.13 12.18 8.25
CA GLY A 52 -15.56 12.87 9.40
C GLY A 52 -15.29 14.33 9.11
#